data_AF-A0A3D5GH82-F1
#
_entry.id   AF-A0A3D5GH82-F1
#
_cell.length_a   1.000
_cell.length_b   1.000
_cell.length_c   1.000
_cell.angle_alpha   90.00
_cell.angle_beta   90.00
_cell.angle_gamma   90.00
#
_symmetry.space_group_name_H-M   'P 1'
#
loop_
_entity.id
_entity.type
_entity.pdbx_description
1 polymer ?
#
loop_
_entity_poly.entity_id
_entity_poly.type
_entity_poly.pdbx_seq_one_letter_code
_entity_poly.pdbx_strand_id
1 'polypeptide(L)'
;MTPADDVFPGHWSEPGPMANLDRLLEDGDLDGLLRLIDDACDNGDWESVEGVATRSRAAIERGHQLWPASDHAEHRLALSAPANFAAAAVMRDAATFTVAPLAEVAASSHTWAELDPHLPVDGGALRAIVAHERVARGDNLTGVQLDEDPLGLPLCLAPWEQTVDSPAIGPYGVDDPVPAAGILEVSLIDGQPPPAGSEAESGRRALRDLPSAWTEGSEGAATTAAVIGTGPDAAAVLAGGEVRLRQLATEEAFGLLAWLGASGGAHGRRRGAARGRFEAWWCATALAGLDESDSSVSWPTPTDQLGQAVSELGWWRWDDRARPSGWFIGLAVEDPLDGIAWGLAVRDSIDTPSSS
;
A
#
# COMPACT_ATOMS: atom_id res chain seq x y z
N MET A 1 13.61 52.10 58.15
CA MET A 1 13.51 50.64 58.15
C MET A 1 12.10 50.31 57.71
N THR A 2 11.94 50.15 56.40
CA THR A 2 10.70 49.84 55.71
C THR A 2 11.13 48.85 54.63
N PRO A 3 10.64 47.60 54.62
CA PRO A 3 11.09 46.65 53.62
C PRO A 3 10.45 46.95 52.28
N ALA A 4 11.22 46.71 51.22
CA ALA A 4 10.85 46.87 49.83
C ALA A 4 9.79 45.83 49.42
N ASP A 5 8.80 46.29 48.66
CA ASP A 5 7.90 45.43 47.89
C ASP A 5 8.67 44.90 46.66
N ASP A 6 9.15 43.67 46.75
CA ASP A 6 9.59 42.90 45.59
C ASP A 6 8.35 42.35 44.86
N VAL A 7 7.97 43.03 43.78
CA VAL A 7 7.01 42.53 42.80
C VAL A 7 7.72 41.50 41.93
N PHE A 8 7.49 40.21 42.23
CA PHE A 8 7.84 39.13 41.32
C PHE A 8 7.03 39.27 40.01
N PRO A 9 7.67 39.24 38.83
CA PRO A 9 6.92 39.22 37.56
C PRO A 9 6.17 37.88 37.45
N GLY A 10 4.90 38.00 37.04
CA GLY A 10 3.95 36.90 36.98
C GLY A 10 4.49 35.69 36.22
N HIS A 11 4.29 34.53 36.83
CA HIS A 11 4.36 33.25 36.16
C HIS A 11 3.29 33.24 35.07
N TRP A 12 3.67 33.52 33.82
CA TRP A 12 2.80 33.26 32.68
C TRP A 12 2.59 31.74 32.64
N SER A 13 1.46 31.28 33.15
CA SER A 13 1.03 29.91 32.88
C SER A 13 0.83 29.82 31.37
N GLU A 14 1.56 28.93 30.72
CA GLU A 14 1.32 28.63 29.31
C GLU A 14 -0.17 28.26 29.15
N PRO A 15 -0.85 28.80 28.13
CA PRO A 15 -2.23 28.44 27.89
C PRO A 15 -2.34 26.92 27.73
N GLY A 16 -3.35 26.32 28.37
CA GLY A 16 -3.58 24.88 28.26
C GLY A 16 -3.75 24.44 26.79
N PRO A 17 -3.53 23.15 26.48
CA PRO A 17 -3.46 22.65 25.09
C PRO A 17 -4.62 23.09 24.19
N MET A 18 -5.87 23.03 24.71
CA MET A 18 -7.05 23.48 23.99
C MET A 18 -7.10 24.99 23.71
N ALA A 19 -6.67 25.82 24.67
CA ALA A 19 -6.60 27.26 24.47
C ALA A 19 -5.51 27.64 23.46
N ASN A 20 -4.45 26.83 23.36
CA ASN A 20 -3.45 26.97 22.32
C ASN A 20 -4.01 26.56 20.94
N LEU A 21 -4.74 25.45 20.85
CA LEU A 21 -5.41 25.01 19.62
C LEU A 21 -6.36 26.08 19.06
N ASP A 22 -7.22 26.66 19.89
CA ASP A 22 -8.17 27.70 19.48
C ASP A 22 -7.46 28.88 18.82
N ARG A 23 -6.42 29.39 19.49
CA ARG A 23 -5.58 30.48 18.97
C ARG A 23 -4.93 30.11 17.64
N LEU A 24 -4.34 28.91 17.53
CA LEU A 24 -3.67 28.46 16.29
C LEU A 24 -4.67 28.34 15.12
N LEU A 25 -5.90 27.90 15.39
CA LEU A 25 -6.96 27.82 14.39
C LEU A 25 -7.49 29.19 13.97
N GLU A 26 -7.51 30.16 14.88
CA GLU A 26 -7.89 31.56 14.61
C GLU A 26 -6.81 32.28 13.81
N ASP A 27 -5.53 32.08 14.16
CA ASP A 27 -4.38 32.68 13.49
C ASP A 27 -4.10 32.06 12.12
N GLY A 28 -4.59 30.83 11.89
CA GLY A 28 -4.26 30.06 10.69
C GLY A 28 -2.81 29.55 10.69
N ASP A 29 -2.25 29.31 11.87
CA ASP A 29 -0.85 28.93 12.07
C ASP A 29 -0.65 27.41 11.85
N LEU A 30 -0.42 27.03 10.59
CA LEU A 30 -0.18 25.62 10.22
C LEU A 30 1.05 25.04 10.95
N ASP A 31 2.17 25.76 10.98
CA ASP A 31 3.40 25.28 11.62
C ASP A 31 3.22 25.12 13.13
N GLY A 32 2.43 25.99 13.76
CA GLY A 32 2.04 25.86 15.16
C GLY A 32 1.13 24.68 15.42
N LEU A 33 0.20 24.35 14.52
CA LEU A 33 -0.61 23.13 14.62
C LEU A 33 0.24 21.87 14.47
N LEU A 34 1.21 21.84 13.55
CA LEU A 34 2.11 20.69 13.39
C LEU A 34 2.95 20.46 14.65
N ARG A 35 3.54 21.53 15.22
CA ARG A 35 4.26 21.44 16.50
C ARG A 35 3.36 20.98 17.65
N LEU A 36 2.13 21.48 17.72
CA LEU A 36 1.16 21.04 18.73
C LEU A 36 0.85 19.55 18.60
N ILE A 37 0.70 19.02 17.38
CA ILE A 37 0.48 17.58 17.16
C ILE A 37 1.68 16.79 17.68
N ASP A 38 2.90 17.20 17.34
CA ASP A 38 4.12 16.50 17.76
C ASP A 38 4.26 16.47 19.29
N ASP A 39 4.16 17.64 19.93
CA ASP A 39 4.23 17.77 21.38
C ASP A 39 3.10 16.97 22.07
N ALA A 40 1.89 16.98 21.52
CA ALA A 40 0.77 16.24 22.07
C ALA A 40 0.97 14.71 21.94
N CYS A 41 1.50 14.23 20.81
CA CYS A 41 1.84 12.82 20.64
C CYS A 41 2.92 12.38 21.64
N ASP A 42 3.98 13.17 21.81
CA ASP A 42 5.08 12.86 22.74
C ASP A 42 4.60 12.80 24.20
N ASN A 43 3.58 13.60 24.54
CA ASN A 43 2.97 13.64 25.87
C ASN A 43 1.78 12.68 26.04
N GLY A 44 1.33 11.99 24.99
CA GLY A 44 0.14 11.13 25.00
C GLY A 44 -1.18 11.89 25.15
N ASP A 45 -1.22 13.18 24.80
CA ASP A 45 -2.42 14.03 24.81
C ASP A 45 -3.23 13.86 23.50
N TRP A 46 -3.84 12.69 23.35
CA TRP A 46 -4.58 12.32 22.13
C TRP A 46 -5.84 13.15 21.89
N GLU A 47 -6.42 13.73 22.95
CA GLU A 47 -7.57 14.63 22.83
C GLU A 47 -7.20 15.93 22.09
N SER A 48 -6.00 16.46 22.33
CA SER A 48 -5.50 17.62 21.57
C SER A 48 -5.29 17.27 20.10
N VAL A 49 -4.76 16.09 19.79
CA VAL A 49 -4.57 15.62 18.41
C VAL A 49 -5.92 15.41 17.72
N GLU A 50 -6.90 14.78 18.38
CA GLU A 50 -8.28 14.63 17.90
C GLU A 50 -8.95 16.00 17.64
N GLY A 51 -8.69 16.96 18.53
CA GLY A 51 -9.13 18.34 18.36
C GLY A 51 -8.57 18.98 17.08
N VAL A 52 -7.28 18.78 16.79
CA VAL A 52 -6.67 19.26 15.52
C VAL A 52 -7.30 18.55 14.32
N ALA A 53 -7.45 17.23 14.39
CA ALA A 53 -7.97 16.41 13.30
C ALA A 53 -9.39 16.82 12.88
N THR A 54 -10.28 17.03 13.86
CA THR A 54 -11.70 17.32 13.63
C THR A 54 -11.99 18.79 13.33
N ARG A 55 -11.18 19.73 13.85
CA ARG A 55 -11.50 21.17 13.79
C ARG A 55 -10.75 21.93 12.70
N SER A 56 -9.59 21.45 12.26
CA SER A 56 -8.75 22.20 11.29
C SER A 56 -9.38 22.31 9.90
N ARG A 57 -10.20 21.35 9.48
CA ARG A 57 -10.88 21.39 8.18
C ARG A 57 -11.89 22.52 8.06
N ALA A 58 -12.61 22.81 9.15
CA ALA A 58 -13.59 23.90 9.18
C ALA A 58 -12.93 25.29 9.08
N ALA A 59 -11.60 25.40 9.25
CA ALA A 59 -10.90 26.68 9.11
C ALA A 59 -10.93 27.25 7.68
N ILE A 60 -11.26 26.42 6.67
CA ILE A 60 -11.44 26.88 5.29
C ILE A 60 -12.58 27.91 5.18
N GLU A 61 -13.61 27.81 6.02
CA GLU A 61 -14.74 28.76 6.07
C GLU A 61 -14.28 30.16 6.51
N ARG A 62 -13.13 30.24 7.19
CA ARG A 62 -12.49 31.47 7.66
C ARG A 62 -11.32 31.91 6.78
N GLY A 63 -11.07 31.21 5.67
CA GLY A 63 -10.01 31.54 4.71
C GLY A 63 -8.65 30.91 5.00
N HIS A 64 -8.55 30.00 5.97
CA HIS A 64 -7.29 29.32 6.30
C HIS A 64 -7.25 27.89 5.72
N GLN A 65 -6.15 27.52 5.08
CA GLN A 65 -5.93 26.19 4.51
C GLN A 65 -5.19 25.29 5.51
N LEU A 66 -5.88 24.86 6.58
CA LEU A 66 -5.30 24.04 7.66
C LEU A 66 -5.59 22.54 7.52
N TRP A 67 -6.13 22.11 6.37
CA TRP A 67 -6.35 20.69 6.09
C TRP A 67 -5.08 19.82 6.15
N PRO A 68 -3.85 20.30 5.88
CA PRO A 68 -2.66 19.46 6.06
C PRO A 68 -2.42 19.06 7.52
N ALA A 69 -2.73 19.95 8.48
CA ALA A 69 -2.68 19.61 9.91
C ALA A 69 -3.74 18.59 10.30
N SER A 70 -4.95 18.66 9.71
CA SER A 70 -5.98 17.64 9.91
C SER A 70 -5.51 16.28 9.41
N ASP A 71 -4.98 16.20 8.18
CA ASP A 71 -4.51 14.93 7.60
C ASP A 71 -3.31 14.36 8.38
N HIS A 72 -2.40 15.21 8.85
CA HIS A 72 -1.30 14.77 9.70
C HIS A 72 -1.79 14.27 11.07
N ALA A 73 -2.75 14.98 11.70
CA ALA A 73 -3.33 14.55 12.97
C ALA A 73 -4.05 13.20 12.83
N GLU A 74 -4.84 12.98 11.77
CA GLU A 74 -5.48 11.69 11.47
C GLU A 74 -4.45 10.56 11.30
N HIS A 75 -3.37 10.83 10.58
CA HIS A 75 -2.27 9.88 10.41
C HIS A 75 -1.63 9.52 11.76
N ARG A 76 -1.39 10.52 12.63
CA ARG A 76 -0.80 10.30 13.95
C ARG A 76 -1.74 9.56 14.90
N LEU A 77 -3.05 9.82 14.84
CA LEU A 77 -4.05 9.07 15.59
C LEU A 77 -4.08 7.61 15.15
N ALA A 78 -4.11 7.35 13.83
CA ALA A 78 -4.07 5.99 13.31
C ALA A 78 -2.76 5.26 13.67
N LEU A 79 -1.62 5.94 13.57
CA LEU A 79 -0.30 5.32 13.76
C LEU A 79 0.04 5.05 15.23
N SER A 80 -0.23 6.02 16.11
CA SER A 80 0.42 6.07 17.43
C SER A 80 -0.55 6.17 18.62
N ALA A 81 -1.80 6.57 18.41
CA ALA A 81 -2.76 6.68 19.50
C ALA A 81 -3.33 5.31 19.89
N PRO A 82 -3.94 5.17 21.08
CA PRO A 82 -4.67 3.97 21.46
C PRO A 82 -5.78 3.60 20.46
N ALA A 83 -6.13 2.31 20.43
CA ALA A 83 -7.01 1.72 19.42
C ALA A 83 -8.35 2.43 19.21
N ASN A 84 -8.94 3.04 20.25
CA ASN A 84 -10.18 3.80 20.12
C ASN A 84 -10.03 5.06 19.25
N PHE A 85 -8.90 5.77 19.38
CA PHE A 85 -8.57 6.94 18.57
C PHE A 85 -8.16 6.53 17.15
N ALA A 86 -7.36 5.47 17.03
CA ALA A 86 -6.97 4.92 15.73
C ALA A 86 -8.18 4.48 14.91
N ALA A 87 -9.10 3.72 15.51
CA ALA A 87 -10.35 3.30 14.86
C ALA A 87 -11.21 4.50 14.48
N ALA A 88 -11.35 5.51 15.34
CA ALA A 88 -12.10 6.72 15.04
C ALA A 88 -11.51 7.50 13.84
N ALA A 89 -10.18 7.61 13.76
CA ALA A 89 -9.49 8.23 12.63
C ALA A 89 -9.75 7.49 11.31
N VAL A 90 -9.66 6.16 11.32
CA VAL A 90 -9.98 5.33 10.14
C VAL A 90 -11.44 5.52 9.72
N MET A 91 -12.38 5.47 10.66
CA MET A 91 -13.81 5.54 10.36
C MET A 91 -14.27 6.92 9.90
N ARG A 92 -13.53 7.99 10.21
CA ARG A 92 -13.80 9.31 9.65
C ARG A 92 -13.52 9.38 8.15
N ASP A 93 -12.62 8.53 7.64
CA ASP A 93 -12.17 8.44 6.23
C ASP A 93 -11.97 9.80 5.58
N ALA A 94 -11.47 10.73 6.39
CA ALA A 94 -11.43 12.12 6.02
C ALA A 94 -10.15 12.41 5.22
N ALA A 95 -9.04 11.78 5.61
CA ALA A 95 -7.70 12.13 5.20
C ALA A 95 -7.42 11.81 3.72
N THR A 96 -6.97 12.80 2.97
CA THR A 96 -6.81 12.71 1.51
C THR A 96 -5.35 12.56 1.11
N PHE A 97 -4.43 13.23 1.80
CA PHE A 97 -3.02 13.36 1.41
C PHE A 97 -2.05 12.66 2.38
N THR A 98 -2.48 11.55 2.99
CA THR A 98 -1.63 10.75 3.87
C THR A 98 -0.68 9.87 3.08
N VAL A 99 0.47 9.55 3.69
CA VAL A 99 1.52 8.72 3.10
C VAL A 99 1.08 7.28 2.80
N ALA A 100 0.07 6.77 3.52
CA ALA A 100 -0.59 5.49 3.31
C ALA A 100 -2.07 5.58 3.73
N PRO A 101 -2.95 4.63 3.33
CA PRO A 101 -4.34 4.60 3.77
C PRO A 101 -4.44 4.43 5.29
N LEU A 102 -5.34 5.15 5.96
CA LEU A 102 -5.41 5.10 7.43
C LEU A 102 -5.69 3.69 7.96
N ALA A 103 -6.44 2.86 7.23
CA ALA A 103 -6.65 1.46 7.59
C ALA A 103 -5.33 0.66 7.62
N GLU A 104 -4.43 0.88 6.66
CA GLU A 104 -3.09 0.28 6.65
C GLU A 104 -2.23 0.82 7.80
N VAL A 105 -2.29 2.14 8.04
CA VAL A 105 -1.56 2.80 9.12
C VAL A 105 -1.96 2.24 10.48
N ALA A 106 -3.27 2.18 10.79
CA ALA A 106 -3.78 1.61 12.04
C ALA A 106 -3.41 0.13 12.18
N ALA A 107 -3.58 -0.65 11.11
CA ALA A 107 -3.20 -2.06 11.08
C ALA A 107 -1.69 -2.28 11.24
N SER A 108 -0.83 -1.29 10.97
CA SER A 108 0.62 -1.43 11.14
C SER A 108 1.07 -1.40 12.61
N SER A 109 0.30 -0.75 13.50
CA SER A 109 0.64 -0.59 14.91
C SER A 109 -0.31 -1.31 15.87
N HIS A 110 -1.50 -1.72 15.41
CA HIS A 110 -2.50 -2.40 16.22
C HIS A 110 -2.86 -3.77 15.67
N THR A 111 -3.20 -4.69 16.56
CA THR A 111 -3.79 -5.99 16.25
C THR A 111 -5.29 -5.86 15.94
N TRP A 112 -5.88 -6.86 15.27
CA TRP A 112 -7.33 -6.91 15.11
C TRP A 112 -8.06 -6.89 16.46
N ALA A 113 -7.57 -7.63 17.45
CA ALA A 113 -8.19 -7.73 18.77
C ALA A 113 -8.28 -6.40 19.52
N GLU A 114 -7.34 -5.47 19.26
CA GLU A 114 -7.35 -4.12 19.82
C GLU A 114 -8.33 -3.20 19.08
N LEU A 115 -8.40 -3.31 17.74
CA LEU A 115 -9.24 -2.44 16.90
C LEU A 115 -10.71 -2.85 16.89
N ASP A 116 -11.00 -4.14 16.86
CA ASP A 116 -12.34 -4.72 16.70
C ASP A 116 -13.39 -4.15 17.67
N PRO A 117 -13.11 -3.96 18.98
CA PRO A 117 -14.07 -3.37 19.93
C PRO A 117 -14.47 -1.92 19.61
N HIS A 118 -13.69 -1.22 18.78
CA HIS A 118 -13.86 0.19 18.46
C HIS A 118 -14.33 0.42 17.01
N LEU A 119 -14.32 -0.62 16.17
CA LEU A 119 -14.86 -0.59 14.82
C LEU A 119 -16.34 -1.00 14.86
N PRO A 120 -17.28 -0.09 14.55
CA PRO A 120 -18.70 -0.43 14.55
C PRO A 120 -18.98 -1.64 13.65
N VAL A 121 -19.85 -2.56 14.08
CA VAL A 121 -20.19 -3.76 13.29
C VAL A 121 -20.78 -3.36 11.92
N ASP A 122 -21.55 -2.28 11.91
CA ASP A 122 -22.12 -1.61 10.73
C ASP A 122 -21.15 -0.61 10.08
N GLY A 123 -19.86 -0.64 10.41
CA GLY A 123 -18.81 0.20 9.84
C GLY A 123 -18.54 -0.04 8.35
N GLY A 124 -19.31 -0.92 7.69
CA GLY A 124 -19.31 -1.17 6.26
C GLY A 124 -17.94 -1.55 5.71
N ALA A 125 -17.67 -1.12 4.47
CA ALA A 125 -16.43 -1.39 3.75
C ALA A 125 -15.15 -1.09 4.56
N LEU A 126 -15.09 0.00 5.35
CA LEU A 126 -13.87 0.38 6.08
C LEU A 126 -13.46 -0.65 7.13
N ARG A 127 -14.42 -1.23 7.86
CA ARG A 127 -14.16 -2.31 8.82
C ARG A 127 -13.59 -3.54 8.12
N ALA A 128 -14.12 -3.89 6.94
CA ALA A 128 -13.58 -4.99 6.13
C ALA A 128 -12.17 -4.69 5.61
N ILE A 129 -11.89 -3.46 5.17
CA ILE A 129 -10.53 -3.08 4.76
C ILE A 129 -9.55 -3.22 5.93
N VAL A 130 -9.90 -2.79 7.15
CA VAL A 130 -9.04 -2.99 8.33
C VAL A 130 -8.81 -4.48 8.61
N ALA A 131 -9.85 -5.31 8.51
CA ALA A 131 -9.71 -6.76 8.66
C ALA A 131 -8.73 -7.35 7.63
N HIS A 132 -8.85 -6.97 6.37
CA HIS A 132 -7.95 -7.44 5.31
C HIS A 132 -6.52 -6.89 5.45
N GLU A 133 -6.34 -5.67 5.97
CA GLU A 133 -5.02 -5.14 6.30
C GLU A 133 -4.34 -5.94 7.43
N ARG A 134 -5.11 -6.42 8.40
CA ARG A 134 -4.63 -7.32 9.46
C ARG A 134 -4.35 -8.73 8.94
N VAL A 135 -5.19 -9.26 8.07
CA VAL A 135 -4.94 -10.56 7.40
C VAL A 135 -3.66 -10.50 6.57
N ALA A 136 -3.42 -9.42 5.83
CA ALA A 136 -2.17 -9.22 5.09
C ALA A 136 -0.92 -9.23 6.00
N ARG A 137 -1.09 -8.98 7.30
CA ARG A 137 -0.03 -9.02 8.33
C ARG A 137 -0.01 -10.33 9.13
N GLY A 138 -0.82 -11.31 8.74
CA GLY A 138 -0.83 -12.66 9.30
C GLY A 138 -1.90 -12.94 10.36
N ASP A 139 -2.82 -12.00 10.63
CA ASP A 139 -3.96 -12.31 11.50
C ASP A 139 -4.86 -13.36 10.81
N ASN A 140 -5.30 -14.36 11.56
CA ASN A 140 -6.34 -15.28 11.13
C ASN A 140 -7.67 -14.84 11.72
N LEU A 141 -8.53 -14.28 10.87
CA LEU A 141 -9.83 -13.72 11.21
C LEU A 141 -10.98 -14.61 10.70
N THR A 142 -10.71 -15.90 10.49
CA THR A 142 -11.73 -16.88 10.10
C THR A 142 -12.89 -16.85 11.11
N GLY A 143 -14.11 -16.64 10.61
CA GLY A 143 -15.32 -16.58 11.43
C GLY A 143 -15.73 -15.16 11.84
N VAL A 144 -14.87 -14.15 11.66
CA VAL A 144 -15.28 -12.74 11.75
C VAL A 144 -16.36 -12.48 10.69
N GLN A 145 -17.44 -11.83 11.11
CA GLN A 145 -18.53 -11.42 10.23
C GLN A 145 -18.29 -9.98 9.78
N LEU A 146 -18.40 -9.76 8.47
CA LEU A 146 -18.31 -8.46 7.83
C LEU A 146 -19.61 -8.23 7.06
N ASP A 147 -20.34 -7.17 7.39
CA ASP A 147 -21.63 -6.86 6.77
C ASP A 147 -21.45 -6.43 5.29
N GLU A 148 -20.34 -5.79 4.98
CA GLU A 148 -19.91 -5.43 3.64
C GLU A 148 -18.43 -5.80 3.48
N ASP A 149 -18.10 -6.61 2.48
CA ASP A 149 -16.71 -6.96 2.14
C ASP A 149 -16.46 -6.70 0.66
N PRO A 150 -15.89 -5.53 0.31
CA PRO A 150 -15.63 -5.18 -1.08
C PRO A 150 -14.50 -5.99 -1.71
N LEU A 151 -13.63 -6.63 -0.90
CA LEU A 151 -12.53 -7.46 -1.41
C LEU A 151 -12.97 -8.91 -1.56
N GLY A 152 -13.83 -9.40 -0.66
CA GLY A 152 -14.42 -10.73 -0.68
C GLY A 152 -13.42 -11.87 -0.47
N LEU A 153 -12.15 -11.56 -0.16
CA LEU A 153 -11.09 -12.56 0.00
C LEU A 153 -11.26 -13.39 1.29
N PRO A 154 -10.62 -14.57 1.39
CA PRO A 154 -10.54 -15.29 2.66
C PRO A 154 -9.92 -14.43 3.77
N LEU A 155 -10.51 -14.47 4.97
CA LEU A 155 -10.05 -13.73 6.15
C LEU A 155 -8.86 -14.40 6.88
N CYS A 156 -8.01 -15.07 6.12
CA CYS A 156 -6.72 -15.62 6.55
C CYS A 156 -5.81 -15.75 5.33
N LEU A 157 -4.50 -15.77 5.55
CA LEU A 157 -3.53 -16.05 4.48
C LEU A 157 -3.53 -17.55 4.14
N ALA A 158 -3.51 -17.85 2.84
CA ALA A 158 -3.23 -19.19 2.37
C ALA A 158 -1.75 -19.54 2.54
N PRO A 159 -1.37 -20.84 2.56
CA PRO A 159 0.03 -21.26 2.69
C PRO A 159 0.94 -20.75 1.57
N TRP A 160 0.38 -20.48 0.40
CA TRP A 160 1.10 -19.98 -0.78
C TRP A 160 1.13 -18.44 -0.85
N GLU A 161 0.44 -17.74 0.06
CA GLU A 161 0.51 -16.28 0.17
C GLU A 161 1.69 -15.89 1.07
N GLN A 162 2.90 -15.81 0.51
CA GLN A 162 4.02 -15.26 1.26
C GLN A 162 3.89 -13.74 1.34
N THR A 163 3.95 -13.24 2.58
CA THR A 163 4.06 -11.81 2.83
C THR A 163 5.49 -11.34 2.53
N VAL A 164 5.63 -10.33 1.67
CA VAL A 164 6.86 -9.53 1.61
C VAL A 164 6.95 -8.71 2.89
N ASP A 165 8.17 -8.33 3.30
CA ASP A 165 8.38 -7.45 4.44
C ASP A 165 7.42 -6.25 4.38
N SER A 166 6.68 -6.03 5.47
CA SER A 166 5.73 -4.91 5.55
C SER A 166 6.48 -3.58 5.51
N PRO A 167 5.87 -2.54 4.92
CA PRO A 167 6.49 -1.22 4.88
C PRO A 167 6.67 -0.67 6.30
N ALA A 168 7.76 0.07 6.53
CA ALA A 168 7.93 0.82 7.76
C ALA A 168 7.18 2.16 7.64
N ILE A 169 6.03 2.26 8.31
CA ILE A 169 5.21 3.47 8.32
C ILE A 169 5.61 4.35 9.50
N GLY A 170 6.16 5.52 9.20
CA GLY A 170 6.56 6.53 10.17
C GLY A 170 5.60 7.73 10.23
N PRO A 171 5.85 8.70 11.13
CA PRO A 171 4.99 9.87 11.30
C PRO A 171 4.94 10.78 10.06
N TYR A 172 5.99 10.80 9.23
CA TYR A 172 6.09 11.68 8.06
C TYR A 172 6.37 10.96 6.73
N GLY A 173 6.42 9.64 6.73
CA GLY A 173 6.86 8.90 5.55
C GLY A 173 6.64 7.41 5.67
N VAL A 174 6.81 6.73 4.54
CA VAL A 174 6.78 5.28 4.44
C VAL A 174 8.07 4.84 3.78
N ASP A 175 8.77 3.88 4.40
CA ASP A 175 9.90 3.20 3.79
C ASP A 175 9.41 1.83 3.29
N ASP A 176 9.36 1.68 1.97
CA ASP A 176 8.82 0.51 1.27
C ASP A 176 9.68 0.22 0.02
N PRO A 177 10.96 -0.16 0.21
CA PRO A 177 11.88 -0.31 -0.90
C PRO A 177 11.46 -1.46 -1.82
N VAL A 178 11.84 -1.36 -3.10
CA VAL A 178 11.66 -2.48 -4.04
C VAL A 178 12.31 -3.76 -3.46
N PRO A 179 11.57 -4.88 -3.36
CA PRO A 179 12.11 -6.12 -2.82
C PRO A 179 13.36 -6.56 -3.59
N ALA A 180 14.36 -7.02 -2.84
CA ALA A 180 15.65 -7.37 -3.41
C ALA A 180 15.50 -8.46 -4.48
N ALA A 181 16.02 -8.20 -5.69
CA ALA A 181 15.89 -9.13 -6.82
C ALA A 181 16.66 -10.46 -6.62
N GLY A 182 17.57 -10.53 -5.65
CA GLY A 182 18.50 -11.65 -5.48
C GLY A 182 19.60 -11.67 -6.56
N ILE A 183 20.27 -12.82 -6.71
CA ILE A 183 21.27 -13.02 -7.75
C ILE A 183 20.54 -13.41 -9.04
N LEU A 184 20.69 -12.59 -10.08
CA LEU A 184 20.15 -12.86 -11.41
C LEU A 184 21.24 -13.41 -12.33
N GLU A 185 20.94 -14.49 -13.04
CA GLU A 185 21.84 -15.13 -13.99
C GLU A 185 21.57 -14.65 -15.42
N VAL A 186 22.62 -14.49 -16.20
CA VAL A 186 22.52 -14.06 -17.59
C VAL A 186 21.92 -15.19 -18.42
N SER A 187 20.88 -14.86 -19.17
CA SER A 187 20.33 -15.75 -20.20
C SER A 187 20.38 -15.05 -21.55
N LEU A 188 20.92 -15.76 -22.54
CA LEU A 188 20.83 -15.38 -23.94
C LEU A 188 19.67 -16.17 -24.55
N ILE A 189 18.60 -15.46 -24.87
CA ILE A 189 17.44 -16.02 -25.54
C ILE A 189 17.59 -15.77 -27.04
N ASP A 190 17.69 -16.87 -27.80
CA ASP A 190 17.80 -16.82 -29.25
C ASP A 190 16.42 -16.88 -29.90
N GLY A 191 16.16 -15.95 -30.81
CA GLY A 191 14.93 -15.90 -31.59
C GLY A 191 13.92 -14.86 -31.08
N GLN A 192 12.83 -14.73 -31.81
CA GLN A 192 11.74 -13.83 -31.46
C GLN A 192 10.46 -14.67 -31.35
N PRO A 193 9.96 -14.93 -30.14
CA PRO A 193 8.77 -15.75 -29.96
C PRO A 193 7.56 -15.04 -30.62
N PRO A 194 6.60 -15.79 -31.19
CA PRO A 194 5.39 -15.18 -31.73
C PRO A 194 4.53 -14.62 -30.58
N PRO A 195 3.80 -13.51 -30.81
CA PRO A 195 2.87 -12.99 -29.82
C PRO A 195 1.73 -13.99 -29.57
N ALA A 196 1.28 -14.11 -28.33
CA ALA A 196 0.11 -14.92 -27.98
C ALA A 196 -1.19 -14.26 -28.46
N GLY A 197 -2.24 -15.06 -28.62
CA GLY A 197 -3.55 -14.62 -29.08
C GLY A 197 -4.43 -14.01 -27.98
N SER A 198 -5.75 -14.00 -28.22
CA SER A 198 -6.74 -13.45 -27.28
C SER A 198 -6.80 -14.19 -25.94
N GLU A 199 -6.46 -15.48 -25.95
CA GLU A 199 -6.38 -16.35 -24.77
C GLU A 199 -5.41 -15.84 -23.70
N ALA A 200 -4.42 -15.03 -24.08
CA ALA A 200 -3.46 -14.45 -23.14
C ALA A 200 -3.85 -13.05 -22.65
N GLU A 201 -4.95 -12.47 -23.14
CA GLU A 201 -5.26 -11.06 -22.94
C GLU A 201 -5.65 -10.73 -21.50
N SER A 202 -6.39 -11.61 -20.82
CA SER A 202 -6.80 -11.35 -19.44
C SER A 202 -5.59 -11.31 -18.50
N GLY A 203 -4.73 -12.33 -18.52
CA GLY A 203 -3.48 -12.34 -17.77
C GLY A 203 -2.57 -11.14 -18.10
N ARG A 204 -2.46 -10.77 -19.39
CA ARG A 204 -1.67 -9.60 -19.82
C ARG A 204 -2.23 -8.29 -19.28
N ARG A 205 -3.56 -8.15 -19.25
CA ARG A 205 -4.25 -6.98 -18.69
C ARG A 205 -4.06 -6.91 -17.19
N ALA A 206 -4.26 -8.01 -16.47
CA ALA A 206 -4.12 -8.03 -15.03
C ALA A 206 -2.69 -7.67 -14.59
N LEU A 207 -1.66 -8.17 -15.28
CA LEU A 207 -0.27 -7.77 -15.04
C LEU A 207 -0.01 -6.27 -15.30
N ARG A 208 -0.62 -5.71 -16.34
CA ARG A 208 -0.44 -4.29 -16.69
C ARG A 208 -1.11 -3.37 -15.68
N ASP A 209 -2.28 -3.77 -15.19
CA ASP A 209 -3.10 -2.96 -14.29
C ASP A 209 -2.60 -3.08 -12.82
N LEU A 210 -1.83 -4.13 -12.50
CA LEU A 210 -1.24 -4.36 -11.18
C LEU A 210 -0.45 -3.16 -10.63
N PRO A 211 0.49 -2.51 -11.34
CA PRO A 211 1.19 -1.30 -10.88
C PRO A 211 0.44 0.01 -11.14
N SER A 212 -0.90 0.05 -11.24
CA SER A 212 -1.61 1.26 -11.68
C SER A 212 -1.31 2.52 -10.86
N ALA A 213 -1.02 2.38 -9.56
CA ALA A 213 -0.60 3.51 -8.72
C ALA A 213 0.68 4.20 -9.21
N TRP A 214 1.60 3.44 -9.83
CA TRP A 214 2.84 3.98 -10.39
C TRP A 214 2.56 4.74 -11.69
N THR A 215 1.66 4.21 -12.52
CA THR A 215 1.38 4.78 -13.85
C THR A 215 0.37 5.93 -13.82
N GLU A 216 -0.48 5.99 -12.79
CA GLU A 216 -1.52 7.01 -12.64
C GLU A 216 -1.18 8.05 -11.58
N GLY A 217 -0.48 7.65 -10.53
CA GLY A 217 -0.16 8.47 -9.35
C GLY A 217 1.31 8.84 -9.19
N SER A 218 2.21 8.29 -10.02
CA SER A 218 3.64 8.59 -10.05
C SER A 218 4.08 8.88 -11.50
N GLU A 219 5.38 8.96 -11.74
CA GLU A 219 5.96 9.09 -13.09
C GLU A 219 6.35 7.72 -13.70
N GLY A 220 5.71 6.66 -13.22
CA GLY A 220 6.03 5.29 -13.57
C GLY A 220 5.48 4.85 -14.92
N ALA A 221 6.08 3.81 -15.49
CA ALA A 221 5.64 3.17 -16.72
C ALA A 221 5.61 1.64 -16.55
N ALA A 222 4.53 1.02 -17.04
CA ALA A 222 4.37 -0.42 -17.08
C ALA A 222 4.27 -0.90 -18.54
N THR A 223 5.12 -1.85 -18.92
CA THR A 223 5.10 -2.48 -20.25
C THR A 223 4.88 -3.97 -20.08
N THR A 224 3.97 -4.54 -20.86
CA THR A 224 3.68 -5.98 -20.84
C THR A 224 3.84 -6.62 -22.21
N ALA A 225 4.18 -7.90 -22.21
CA ALA A 225 4.22 -8.76 -23.38
C ALA A 225 3.49 -10.07 -23.08
N ALA A 226 2.90 -10.68 -24.10
CA ALA A 226 2.38 -12.05 -24.05
C ALA A 226 2.83 -12.78 -25.32
N VAL A 227 3.41 -13.97 -25.17
CA VAL A 227 4.07 -14.72 -26.24
C VAL A 227 3.73 -16.20 -26.15
N ILE A 228 3.84 -16.91 -27.26
CA ILE A 228 3.85 -18.37 -27.27
C ILE A 228 5.29 -18.80 -27.01
N GLY A 229 5.54 -19.42 -25.85
CA GLY A 229 6.88 -19.74 -25.39
C GLY A 229 6.98 -19.78 -23.87
N THR A 230 8.16 -19.42 -23.37
CA THR A 230 8.54 -19.50 -21.95
C THR A 230 8.59 -18.14 -21.27
N GLY A 231 8.59 -18.12 -19.95
CA GLY A 231 8.76 -16.89 -19.16
C GLY A 231 10.02 -16.11 -19.53
N PRO A 232 11.19 -16.76 -19.67
CA PRO A 232 12.39 -16.15 -20.23
C PRO A 232 12.20 -15.51 -21.62
N ASP A 233 11.42 -16.12 -22.51
CA ASP A 233 11.12 -15.55 -23.83
C ASP A 233 10.34 -14.24 -23.70
N ALA A 234 9.32 -14.20 -22.84
CA ALA A 234 8.53 -13.01 -22.58
C ALA A 234 9.37 -11.88 -21.96
N ALA A 235 10.30 -12.21 -21.05
CA ALA A 235 11.24 -11.25 -20.47
C ALA A 235 12.21 -10.69 -21.52
N ALA A 236 12.75 -11.54 -22.40
CA ALA A 236 13.67 -11.13 -23.45
C ALA A 236 13.01 -10.19 -24.47
N VAL A 237 11.72 -10.39 -24.79
CA VAL A 237 10.94 -9.47 -25.63
C VAL A 237 10.90 -8.07 -25.02
N LEU A 238 10.72 -7.95 -23.70
CA LEU A 238 10.67 -6.66 -23.01
C LEU A 238 12.05 -6.02 -22.82
N ALA A 239 13.10 -6.83 -22.64
CA ALA A 239 14.48 -6.38 -22.52
C ALA A 239 15.10 -5.97 -23.86
N GLY A 240 14.56 -6.46 -24.99
CA GLY A 240 15.11 -6.23 -26.33
C GLY A 240 16.39 -7.02 -26.60
N GLY A 241 16.60 -8.17 -25.94
CA GLY A 241 17.78 -9.02 -26.12
C GLY A 241 18.20 -9.74 -24.85
N GLU A 242 19.44 -9.51 -24.40
CA GLU A 242 20.01 -10.16 -23.22
C GLU A 242 19.25 -9.78 -21.95
N VAL A 243 18.85 -10.79 -21.18
CA VAL A 243 18.10 -10.62 -19.93
C VAL A 243 18.83 -11.33 -18.79
N ARG A 244 18.72 -10.80 -17.58
CA ARG A 244 19.15 -11.52 -16.38
C ARG A 244 17.93 -11.99 -15.61
N LEU A 245 17.89 -13.28 -15.26
CA LEU A 245 16.74 -13.94 -14.71
C LEU A 245 17.09 -14.69 -13.42
N ARG A 246 16.11 -14.82 -12.54
CA ARG A 246 16.10 -15.78 -11.43
C ARG A 246 14.72 -16.41 -11.36
N GLN A 247 14.66 -17.73 -11.35
CA GLN A 247 13.42 -18.43 -11.11
C GLN A 247 12.95 -18.19 -9.66
N LEU A 248 11.65 -17.97 -9.49
CA LEU A 248 11.02 -17.72 -8.20
C LEU A 248 10.21 -18.93 -7.76
N ALA A 249 10.13 -19.14 -6.45
CA ALA A 249 9.07 -19.95 -5.89
C ALA A 249 7.72 -19.22 -6.05
N THR A 250 6.62 -19.98 -6.13
CA THR A 250 5.26 -19.44 -6.29
C THR A 250 4.93 -18.43 -5.19
N GLU A 251 5.32 -18.72 -3.95
CA GLU A 251 5.04 -17.86 -2.81
C GLU A 251 5.76 -16.52 -2.92
N GLU A 252 7.05 -16.55 -3.28
CA GLU A 252 7.85 -15.34 -3.51
C GLU A 252 7.26 -14.51 -4.66
N ALA A 253 6.84 -15.16 -5.75
CA ALA A 253 6.21 -14.49 -6.87
C ALA A 253 4.88 -13.82 -6.47
N PHE A 254 4.03 -14.53 -5.72
CA PHE A 254 2.77 -13.99 -5.23
C PHE A 254 2.98 -12.80 -4.29
N GLY A 255 3.96 -12.89 -3.40
CA GLY A 255 4.36 -11.78 -2.53
C GLY A 255 4.79 -10.54 -3.34
N LEU A 256 5.52 -10.72 -4.44
CA LEU A 256 5.90 -9.62 -5.33
C LEU A 256 4.69 -9.01 -6.05
N LEU A 257 3.70 -9.82 -6.46
CA LEU A 257 2.45 -9.29 -7.03
C LEU A 257 1.71 -8.44 -5.98
N ALA A 258 1.59 -8.95 -4.76
CA ALA A 258 0.91 -8.24 -3.68
C ALA A 258 1.62 -6.94 -3.30
N TRP A 259 2.95 -6.95 -3.23
CA TRP A 259 3.74 -5.76 -3.01
C TRP A 259 3.55 -4.73 -4.14
N LEU A 260 3.59 -5.17 -5.40
CA LEU A 260 3.42 -4.27 -6.54
C LEU A 260 2.02 -3.64 -6.55
N GLY A 261 0.99 -4.44 -6.25
CA GLY A 261 -0.38 -3.97 -6.07
C GLY A 261 -0.54 -3.00 -4.91
N ALA A 262 0.24 -3.13 -3.83
CA ALA A 262 0.15 -2.25 -2.68
C ALA A 262 0.92 -0.94 -2.86
N SER A 263 2.10 -0.99 -3.47
CA SER A 263 3.06 0.12 -3.54
C SER A 263 2.58 1.29 -4.41
N GLY A 264 3.05 2.51 -4.09
CA GLY A 264 2.73 3.74 -4.82
C GLY A 264 3.75 4.14 -5.89
N GLY A 265 4.86 3.40 -6.03
CA GLY A 265 6.00 3.81 -6.84
C GLY A 265 6.88 4.81 -6.09
N ALA A 266 7.70 5.56 -6.82
CA ALA A 266 8.64 6.53 -6.24
C ALA A 266 7.94 7.75 -5.63
N HIS A 267 6.82 8.19 -6.23
CA HIS A 267 6.13 9.42 -5.84
C HIS A 267 4.64 9.23 -5.52
N GLY A 268 4.03 8.13 -5.97
CA GLY A 268 2.61 7.89 -5.76
C GLY A 268 2.30 7.45 -4.33
N ARG A 269 1.04 7.65 -3.94
CA ARG A 269 0.53 7.21 -2.64
C ARG A 269 0.40 5.69 -2.62
N ARG A 270 0.85 5.07 -1.53
CA ARG A 270 0.63 3.64 -1.29
C ARG A 270 -0.87 3.32 -1.20
N ARG A 271 -1.28 2.17 -1.74
CA ARG A 271 -2.69 1.74 -1.80
C ARG A 271 -3.14 0.83 -0.67
N GLY A 272 -2.22 0.28 0.13
CA GLY A 272 -2.54 -0.64 1.21
C GLY A 272 -2.21 -2.10 0.90
N ALA A 273 -1.82 -2.86 1.92
CA ALA A 273 -1.53 -4.29 1.78
C ALA A 273 -2.79 -5.09 1.45
N ALA A 274 -3.97 -4.67 1.95
CA ALA A 274 -5.25 -5.29 1.62
C ALA A 274 -5.55 -5.15 0.12
N ARG A 275 -5.34 -3.95 -0.45
CA ARG A 275 -5.50 -3.72 -1.88
C ARG A 275 -4.47 -4.51 -2.69
N GLY A 276 -3.21 -4.51 -2.27
CA GLY A 276 -2.17 -5.29 -2.95
C GLY A 276 -2.49 -6.78 -3.01
N ARG A 277 -2.94 -7.36 -1.89
CA ARG A 277 -3.41 -8.74 -1.82
C ARG A 277 -4.56 -9.01 -2.79
N PHE A 278 -5.57 -8.13 -2.82
CA PHE A 278 -6.68 -8.23 -3.77
C PHE A 278 -6.21 -8.25 -5.23
N GLU A 279 -5.34 -7.33 -5.62
CA GLU A 279 -4.82 -7.27 -6.99
C GLU A 279 -3.96 -8.48 -7.35
N ALA A 280 -3.20 -9.02 -6.38
CA ALA A 280 -2.44 -10.25 -6.58
C ALA A 280 -3.34 -11.46 -6.82
N TRP A 281 -4.41 -11.61 -6.02
CA TRP A 281 -5.42 -12.65 -6.23
C TRP A 281 -6.08 -12.53 -7.60
N TRP A 282 -6.51 -11.33 -7.97
CA TRP A 282 -7.11 -11.08 -9.29
C TRP A 282 -6.14 -11.40 -10.43
N CYS A 283 -4.89 -10.94 -10.32
CA CYS A 283 -3.85 -11.21 -11.31
C CYS A 283 -3.53 -12.70 -11.44
N ALA A 284 -3.44 -13.42 -10.31
CA ALA A 284 -3.21 -14.85 -10.30
C ALA A 284 -4.37 -15.63 -10.92
N THR A 285 -5.62 -15.28 -10.61
CA THR A 285 -6.82 -15.87 -11.23
C THR A 285 -6.80 -15.69 -12.75
N ALA A 286 -6.46 -14.49 -13.24
CA ALA A 286 -6.39 -14.20 -14.67
C ALA A 286 -5.22 -14.92 -15.39
N LEU A 287 -4.05 -15.01 -14.75
CA LEU A 287 -2.91 -15.75 -15.30
C LEU A 287 -3.17 -17.25 -15.36
N ALA A 288 -3.97 -17.78 -14.45
CA ALA A 288 -4.40 -19.17 -14.41
C ALA A 288 -5.62 -19.48 -15.30
N GLY A 289 -6.15 -18.49 -16.04
CA GLY A 289 -7.35 -18.64 -16.87
C GLY A 289 -8.64 -18.98 -16.10
N LEU A 290 -8.68 -18.68 -14.79
CA LEU A 290 -9.81 -19.01 -13.91
C LEU A 290 -10.89 -17.91 -13.89
N ASP A 291 -10.67 -16.80 -14.56
CA ASP A 291 -11.60 -15.67 -14.70
C ASP A 291 -12.55 -15.82 -15.90
N GLU A 292 -12.21 -16.66 -16.89
CA GLU A 292 -12.95 -16.77 -18.17
C GLU A 292 -13.93 -17.94 -18.28
N SER A 293 -14.24 -18.66 -17.19
CA SER A 293 -15.14 -19.83 -17.27
C SER A 293 -16.63 -19.53 -16.98
N ASP A 294 -17.48 -20.14 -17.80
CA ASP A 294 -18.95 -20.00 -17.90
C ASP A 294 -19.69 -19.84 -16.56
N SER A 295 -20.31 -18.66 -16.32
CA SER A 295 -21.37 -18.32 -15.33
C SER A 295 -21.35 -18.90 -13.90
N SER A 296 -20.29 -19.58 -13.50
CA SER A 296 -20.14 -20.35 -12.25
C SER A 296 -18.90 -19.95 -11.44
N VAL A 297 -18.08 -19.02 -11.96
CA VAL A 297 -16.97 -18.43 -11.22
C VAL A 297 -17.55 -17.57 -10.09
N SER A 298 -17.49 -18.05 -8.86
CA SER A 298 -17.67 -17.21 -7.68
C SER A 298 -16.37 -16.46 -7.44
N TRP A 299 -16.40 -15.12 -7.42
CA TRP A 299 -15.33 -14.38 -6.78
C TRP A 299 -15.48 -14.51 -5.26
N PRO A 300 -14.39 -14.77 -4.51
CA PRO A 300 -13.05 -15.10 -5.01
C PRO A 300 -12.95 -16.56 -5.46
N THR A 301 -11.97 -16.87 -6.32
CA THR A 301 -11.60 -18.25 -6.64
C THR A 301 -11.34 -19.03 -5.33
N PRO A 302 -11.82 -20.28 -5.17
CA PRO A 302 -11.47 -21.09 -4.01
C PRO A 302 -9.95 -21.19 -3.77
N THR A 303 -9.52 -21.05 -2.51
CA THR A 303 -8.10 -20.91 -2.12
C THR A 303 -7.22 -22.08 -2.56
N ASP A 304 -7.75 -23.30 -2.46
CA ASP A 304 -7.10 -24.53 -2.86
C ASP A 304 -7.01 -24.65 -4.39
N GLN A 305 -8.09 -24.29 -5.09
CA GLN A 305 -8.11 -24.25 -6.56
C GLN A 305 -7.09 -23.25 -7.11
N LEU A 306 -7.10 -22.01 -6.60
CA LEU A 306 -6.14 -20.99 -7.04
C LEU A 306 -4.71 -21.41 -6.70
N GLY A 307 -4.48 -21.91 -5.48
CA GLY A 307 -3.19 -22.39 -5.02
C GLY A 307 -2.58 -23.47 -5.90
N GLN A 308 -3.41 -24.44 -6.33
CA GLN A 308 -2.97 -25.46 -7.28
C GLN A 308 -2.58 -24.83 -8.62
N ALA A 309 -3.43 -23.97 -9.18
CA ALA A 309 -3.17 -23.38 -10.50
C ALA A 309 -1.90 -22.52 -10.51
N VAL A 310 -1.68 -21.67 -9.50
CA VAL A 310 -0.45 -20.84 -9.44
C VAL A 310 0.82 -21.65 -9.19
N SER A 311 0.71 -22.87 -8.64
CA SER A 311 1.84 -23.79 -8.45
C SER A 311 2.27 -24.50 -9.74
N GLU A 312 1.37 -24.54 -10.73
CA GLU A 312 1.65 -25.10 -12.06
C GLU A 312 2.32 -24.06 -12.99
N LEU A 313 2.23 -22.77 -12.64
CA LEU A 313 2.90 -21.68 -13.36
C LEU A 313 4.39 -21.60 -13.02
N GLY A 314 5.20 -21.27 -14.02
CA GLY A 314 6.60 -20.90 -13.82
C GLY A 314 6.74 -19.40 -13.60
N TRP A 315 7.62 -18.99 -12.68
CA TRP A 315 7.79 -17.59 -12.28
C TRP A 315 9.25 -17.15 -12.35
N TRP A 316 9.49 -15.94 -12.84
CA TRP A 316 10.83 -15.34 -12.89
C TRP A 316 10.83 -13.89 -12.45
N ARG A 317 11.89 -13.53 -11.71
CA ARG A 317 12.36 -12.16 -11.59
C ARG A 317 13.35 -11.88 -12.71
N TRP A 318 13.31 -10.69 -13.30
CA TRP A 318 14.29 -10.31 -14.29
C TRP A 318 14.71 -8.84 -14.21
N ASP A 319 15.79 -8.50 -14.92
CA ASP A 319 16.15 -7.13 -15.30
C ASP A 319 16.88 -7.09 -16.66
N ASP A 320 16.96 -5.90 -17.26
CA ASP A 320 17.58 -5.64 -18.58
C ASP A 320 18.97 -4.96 -18.48
N ARG A 321 19.60 -4.95 -17.29
CA ARG A 321 20.81 -4.17 -16.93
C ARG A 321 20.77 -2.66 -17.12
N ALA A 322 19.87 -2.12 -17.95
CA ALA A 322 19.60 -0.71 -18.03
C ALA A 322 18.84 -0.33 -16.75
N ARG A 323 19.56 -0.22 -15.63
CA ARG A 323 19.02 0.40 -14.43
C ARG A 323 19.04 1.91 -14.67
N PRO A 324 17.94 2.58 -15.05
CA PRO A 324 17.88 4.01 -14.85
C PRO A 324 18.04 4.30 -13.35
N SER A 325 18.45 5.52 -13.01
CA SER A 325 18.24 6.06 -11.67
C SER A 325 16.76 5.93 -11.30
N GLY A 326 16.40 4.96 -10.45
CA GLY A 326 15.00 4.74 -10.09
C GLY A 326 14.67 3.30 -9.67
N TRP A 327 13.37 3.05 -9.54
CA TRP A 327 12.76 1.77 -9.21
C TRP A 327 12.53 0.93 -10.46
N PHE A 328 12.78 -0.38 -10.35
CA PHE A 328 12.56 -1.33 -11.43
C PHE A 328 12.08 -2.68 -10.89
N ILE A 329 11.02 -3.20 -11.52
CA ILE A 329 10.51 -4.55 -11.28
C ILE A 329 10.20 -5.24 -12.61
N GLY A 330 10.96 -6.31 -12.88
CA GLY A 330 10.73 -7.22 -13.98
C GLY A 330 10.17 -8.54 -13.45
N LEU A 331 8.98 -8.92 -13.91
CA LEU A 331 8.38 -10.22 -13.68
C LEU A 331 8.12 -10.93 -15.01
N ALA A 332 8.27 -12.24 -15.03
CA ALA A 332 7.77 -13.07 -16.13
C ALA A 332 7.10 -14.31 -15.56
N VAL A 333 6.08 -14.78 -16.25
CA VAL A 333 5.23 -15.90 -15.85
C VAL A 333 5.02 -16.78 -17.06
N GLU A 334 5.04 -18.10 -16.90
CA GLU A 334 4.69 -19.04 -17.95
C GLU A 334 3.63 -20.02 -17.48
N ASP A 335 2.67 -20.28 -18.35
CA ASP A 335 1.80 -21.43 -18.29
C ASP A 335 2.37 -22.51 -19.23
N PRO A 336 3.01 -23.57 -18.68
CA PRO A 336 3.59 -24.62 -19.50
C PRO A 336 2.55 -25.54 -20.14
N LEU A 337 1.30 -25.57 -19.66
CA LEU A 337 0.24 -26.40 -20.22
C LEU A 337 -0.30 -25.79 -21.51
N ASP A 338 -0.49 -24.47 -21.52
CA ASP A 338 -0.98 -23.74 -22.69
C ASP A 338 0.16 -23.25 -23.59
N GLY A 339 1.40 -23.29 -23.10
CA GLY A 339 2.59 -22.83 -23.85
C GLY A 339 2.59 -21.31 -24.05
N ILE A 340 1.99 -20.58 -23.11
CA ILE A 340 1.85 -19.12 -23.12
C ILE A 340 2.71 -18.55 -22.01
N ALA A 341 3.36 -17.42 -22.27
CA ALA A 341 4.10 -16.69 -21.27
C ALA A 341 3.81 -15.20 -21.33
N TRP A 342 3.87 -14.57 -20.15
CA TRP A 342 3.68 -13.14 -19.96
C TRP A 342 4.93 -12.51 -19.35
N GLY A 343 5.19 -11.27 -19.75
CA GLY A 343 6.23 -10.44 -19.16
C GLY A 343 5.63 -9.12 -18.67
N LEU A 344 6.21 -8.61 -17.58
CA LEU A 344 5.95 -7.27 -17.04
C LEU A 344 7.29 -6.58 -16.75
N ALA A 345 7.42 -5.35 -17.23
CA ALA A 345 8.48 -4.42 -16.86
C ALA A 345 7.82 -3.17 -16.28
N VAL A 346 8.06 -2.88 -15.01
CA VAL A 346 7.63 -1.61 -14.40
C VAL A 346 8.84 -0.81 -13.98
N ARG A 347 8.83 0.47 -14.30
CA ARG A 347 9.88 1.43 -13.96
C ARG A 347 9.26 2.66 -13.33
N ASP A 348 10.00 3.29 -12.44
CA ASP A 348 9.66 4.62 -11.93
C ASP A 348 10.94 5.38 -11.64
N SER A 349 11.06 6.59 -12.14
CA SER A 349 12.25 7.42 -11.89
C SER A 349 12.23 7.98 -10.49
N ILE A 350 13.38 8.00 -9.83
CA ILE A 350 13.60 8.90 -8.70
C ILE A 350 14.37 10.08 -9.28
N ASP A 351 13.81 11.28 -9.20
CA ASP A 351 14.54 12.49 -9.55
C ASP A 351 15.91 12.50 -8.87
N THR A 352 16.98 12.55 -9.67
CA THR A 352 18.29 12.88 -9.13
C THR A 352 18.31 14.41 -9.03
N PRO A 353 18.58 15.03 -7.87
CA PRO A 353 18.60 16.47 -7.77
C PRO A 353 19.56 17.02 -8.83
N SER A 354 19.02 17.80 -9.77
CA SER A 354 19.78 18.46 -10.80
C SER A 354 20.82 19.34 -10.11
N SER A 355 22.09 18.97 -10.28
CA SER A 355 23.20 19.79 -9.84
C SER A 355 23.29 21.00 -10.77
N SER A 356 22.60 22.08 -10.42
CA SER A 356 22.76 23.38 -11.07
C SER A 356 22.34 24.52 -10.17
#